data_AF-A0A1Z8WPR4-F1
#
_entry.id   AF-A0A1Z8WPR4-F1
#
_cell.length_a   1.000
_cell.length_b   1.000
_cell.length_c   1.000
_cell.angle_alpha   90.00
_cell.angle_beta   90.00
_cell.angle_gamma   90.00
#
_symmetry.space_group_name_H-M   'P 1'
#
loop_
_entity.id
_entity.type
_entity.pdbx_description
1 polymer ?
#
loop_
_entity_poly.entity_id
_entity_poly.type
_entity_poly.pdbx_seq_one_letter_code
_entity_poly.pdbx_strand_id
1 'polypeptide(L)' 'MSNNEKENMGRMYTLQDLLTDEFIARIKIGDAEPSLLNAARQYLKDNGVHSGLKQDTKIQDLVSVLPFKEEEEEPISKVN' A
#
# COMPACT_ATOMS: atom_id res chain seq x y z
N MET A 1 26.52 -11.20 11.60
CA MET A 1 25.29 -12.02 11.65
C MET A 1 25.66 -13.40 12.16
N SER A 2 25.15 -13.77 13.33
CA SER A 2 25.26 -15.11 13.91
C SER A 2 24.57 -16.14 13.00
N ASN A 3 25.03 -17.39 12.98
CA ASN A 3 24.38 -18.47 12.19
C ASN A 3 22.89 -18.58 12.50
N ASN A 4 22.51 -18.37 13.76
CA ASN A 4 21.13 -18.44 14.23
C ASN A 4 20.25 -17.34 13.60
N GLU A 5 20.80 -16.14 13.39
CA GLU A 5 20.07 -15.03 12.74
C GLU A 5 19.77 -15.32 11.27
N LYS A 6 20.73 -15.94 10.57
CA LYS A 6 20.56 -16.34 9.16
C LYS A 6 19.51 -17.43 9.00
N GLU A 7 19.51 -18.42 9.89
CA GLU A 7 18.51 -19.49 9.90
C GLU A 7 17.10 -18.96 10.18
N ASN A 8 16.96 -18.05 11.16
CA ASN A 8 15.67 -17.42 11.47
C ASN A 8 15.14 -16.59 10.31
N MET A 9 16.02 -15.85 9.63
CA MET A 9 15.65 -15.07 8.45
C MET A 9 15.20 -15.97 7.29
N GLY A 10 15.88 -17.09 7.05
CA GLY A 10 15.47 -18.08 6.05
C GLY A 10 14.08 -18.65 6.34
N ARG A 11 13.80 -19.03 7.59
CA ARG A 11 12.48 -19.54 8.00
C ARG A 11 11.38 -18.49 7.83
N MET A 12 11.69 -17.22 8.09
CA MET A 12 10.75 -16.11 7.91
C MET A 12 10.36 -15.94 6.44
N TYR A 13 11.33 -15.95 5.52
CA TYR A 13 11.05 -15.87 4.09
C TYR A 13 10.24 -17.06 3.59
N THR A 14 10.56 -18.28 4.02
CA THR A 14 9.77 -19.47 3.66
C THR A 14 8.33 -19.37 4.14
N LEU A 15 8.11 -18.87 5.36
CA LEU A 15 6.76 -18.63 5.87
C LEU A 15 6.02 -17.57 5.04
N GLN A 16 6.73 -16.52 4.65
CA GLN A 16 6.20 -15.45 3.82
C GLN A 16 5.73 -15.94 2.45
N ASP A 17 6.51 -16.80 1.81
CA ASP A 17 6.17 -17.40 0.51
C ASP A 17 4.90 -18.25 0.62
N LEU A 18 4.83 -19.14 1.61
CA LEU A 18 3.67 -20.01 1.84
C LEU A 18 2.38 -19.22 2.09
N LEU A 19 2.46 -18.14 2.88
CA LEU A 19 1.31 -17.27 3.15
C LEU A 19 0.85 -16.54 1.88
N THR A 20 1.80 -16.09 1.06
CA THR A 20 1.51 -15.39 -0.19
C THR A 20 0.80 -16.33 -1.17
N ASP A 21 1.30 -17.56 -1.32
CA ASP A 21 0.71 -18.57 -2.20
C ASP A 21 -0.70 -18.96 -1.76
N GLU A 22 -0.94 -19.12 -0.46
CA GLU A 22 -2.26 -19.43 0.09
C GLU A 22 -3.26 -18.28 -0.17
N PHE A 23 -2.85 -17.03 0.05
CA PHE A 23 -3.69 -15.87 -0.29
C PHE A 23 -4.06 -15.87 -1.78
N ILE A 24 -3.09 -16.11 -2.66
CA ILE A 24 -3.32 -16.16 -4.11
C ILE A 24 -4.28 -17.31 -4.46
N ALA A 25 -4.07 -18.50 -3.90
CA ALA A 25 -4.88 -19.67 -4.19
C ALA A 25 -6.35 -19.44 -3.82
N ARG A 26 -6.61 -18.95 -2.60
CA ARG A 26 -7.98 -18.68 -2.14
C ARG A 26 -8.66 -17.56 -2.92
N ILE A 27 -7.93 -16.50 -3.25
CA ILE A 27 -8.46 -15.38 -4.05
C ILE A 27 -8.81 -15.86 -5.47
N LYS A 28 -7.96 -16.70 -6.09
CA LYS A 28 -8.21 -17.24 -7.43
C LYS A 28 -9.40 -18.19 -7.50
N ILE A 29 -9.61 -19.01 -6.47
CA ILE A 29 -10.73 -19.96 -6.40
C ILE A 29 -12.06 -19.23 -6.11
N GLY A 30 -12.01 -17.99 -5.62
CA GLY A 30 -13.19 -17.19 -5.28
C GLY A 30 -13.81 -17.53 -3.93
N ASP A 31 -13.12 -18.35 -3.12
CA ASP A 31 -13.52 -18.75 -1.76
C ASP A 31 -12.84 -17.90 -0.67
N ALA A 32 -12.28 -16.75 -1.07
CA ALA A 32 -11.66 -15.83 -0.14
C ALA A 32 -12.74 -15.08 0.68
N GLU A 33 -12.81 -15.37 1.97
CA GLU A 33 -13.62 -14.59 2.92
C GLU A 33 -13.19 -13.11 2.92
N PRO A 34 -14.11 -12.14 3.14
CA PRO A 34 -13.74 -10.73 3.33
C PRO A 34 -12.62 -10.49 4.35
N SER A 35 -12.55 -11.30 5.40
CA SER A 35 -11.48 -11.27 6.41
C SER A 35 -10.10 -11.52 5.78
N LEU A 36 -10.00 -12.53 4.92
CA LEU A 36 -8.79 -12.93 4.19
C LEU A 36 -8.38 -11.85 3.19
N LEU A 37 -9.34 -11.28 2.46
CA LEU A 37 -9.07 -10.19 1.51
C LEU A 37 -8.50 -8.95 2.20
N ASN A 38 -9.03 -8.60 3.36
CA ASN A 38 -8.50 -7.49 4.14
C ASN A 38 -7.11 -7.80 4.71
N ALA A 39 -6.87 -9.04 5.15
CA ALA A 39 -5.56 -9.49 5.59
C ALA A 39 -4.53 -9.45 4.45
N ALA A 40 -4.87 -9.94 3.26
CA ALA A 40 -4.01 -9.87 2.07
C ALA A 40 -3.70 -8.42 1.67
N ARG A 41 -4.71 -7.54 1.68
CA ARG A 41 -4.53 -6.10 1.43
C ARG A 41 -3.56 -5.47 2.43
N GLN A 42 -3.69 -5.80 3.72
CA GLN A 42 -2.82 -5.28 4.76
C GLN A 42 -1.41 -5.84 4.64
N TYR A 43 -1.27 -7.14 4.38
CA TYR A 43 0.00 -7.80 4.13
C TYR A 43 0.76 -7.15 2.96
N LEU A 44 0.09 -6.84 1.85
CA LEU A 44 0.70 -6.10 0.74
C LEU A 44 1.15 -4.69 1.17
N LYS A 45 0.29 -3.98 1.92
CA LYS A 45 0.60 -2.64 2.44
C LYS A 45 1.83 -2.63 3.34
N ASP A 46 1.92 -3.59 4.25
CA ASP A 46 3.01 -3.72 5.23
C ASP A 46 4.34 -4.09 4.54
N ASN A 47 4.27 -4.77 3.39
CA ASN A 47 5.42 -5.07 2.54
C ASN A 47 5.70 -3.97 1.49
N GLY A 48 5.10 -2.78 1.63
CA GLY A 48 5.36 -1.64 0.75
C GLY A 48 4.69 -1.72 -0.63
N VAL A 49 3.89 -2.76 -0.89
CA VAL A 49 3.10 -2.88 -2.11
C VAL A 49 1.80 -2.08 -1.93
N HIS A 50 1.85 -0.78 -2.23
CA HIS A 50 0.66 0.04 -2.32
C HIS A 50 0.03 -0.06 -3.71
N SER A 51 -1.23 -0.51 -3.77
CA SER A 51 -2.10 -0.22 -4.91
C SER A 51 -2.55 1.24 -4.84
N GLY A 52 -1.62 2.18 -4.98
CA GLY A 52 -1.98 3.57 -5.25
C GLY A 52 -2.65 3.66 -6.62
N LEU A 53 -3.56 4.61 -6.80
CA LEU A 53 -3.89 5.09 -8.14
C LEU A 53 -2.53 5.43 -8.78
N LYS A 54 -2.13 4.71 -9.83
CA LYS A 54 -0.92 5.08 -10.58
C LYS A 54 -1.03 6.59 -10.83
N GLN A 55 0.00 7.36 -10.48
CA GLN A 55 0.08 8.82 -10.74
C GLN A 55 0.15 9.17 -12.24
N ASP A 56 -0.31 8.26 -13.09
CA ASP A 56 -0.36 8.38 -14.54
C ASP A 56 -1.81 8.21 -15.01
N THR A 57 -2.75 8.66 -14.17
CA THR A 57 -4.15 8.75 -14.56
C THR A 57 -4.35 10.11 -15.23
N LYS A 58 -5.00 10.11 -16.40
CA LYS A 58 -5.46 11.32 -17.10
C LYS A 58 -6.32 12.28 -16.25
N ILE A 59 -6.73 11.84 -15.06
CA ILE A 59 -7.41 12.64 -14.05
C ILE A 59 -6.48 13.71 -13.47
N GLN A 60 -5.18 13.42 -13.33
CA GLN A 60 -4.18 14.38 -12.85
C GLN A 60 -3.98 15.53 -13.86
N ASP A 61 -4.04 15.22 -15.16
CA ASP A 61 -4.05 16.23 -16.23
C ASP A 61 -5.28 17.16 -16.11
N LEU A 62 -6.44 16.64 -15.73
CA LEU A 62 -7.64 17.47 -15.50
C LEU A 62 -7.43 18.45 -14.34
N VAL A 63 -6.77 18.04 -13.27
CA VAL A 63 -6.46 18.93 -12.13
C VAL A 63 -5.52 20.07 -12.56
N SER A 64 -4.57 19.81 -13.46
CA SER A 64 -3.66 20.84 -13.99
C SER A 64 -4.34 21.88 -14.90
N VAL A 65 -5.52 21.55 -15.43
CA VAL A 65 -6.34 22.44 -16.28
C VAL A 65 -7.39 23.20 -15.45
N LEU A 66 -7.59 22.81 -14.18
CA LEU A 66 -8.54 23.51 -13.32
C LEU A 66 -8.01 24.91 -12.96
N PRO A 67 -8.78 25.98 -13.19
CA PRO A 67 -8.36 27.36 -12.98
C PRO A 67 -8.47 27.77 -11.50
N PHE A 68 -8.21 26.86 -10.57
CA PHE A 68 -8.17 27.18 -9.14
C PHE A 68 -6.72 27.49 -8.79
N LYS A 69 -6.34 28.76 -8.97
CA LYS A 69 -5.20 29.28 -8.22
C LYS A 69 -5.62 29.23 -6.76
N GLU A 70 -4.87 28.50 -5.94
CA GLU A 70 -4.85 28.78 -4.50
C GLU A 70 -4.48 30.25 -4.39
N GLU A 71 -5.44 31.09 -4.02
CA GLU A 71 -5.12 32.40 -3.49
C GLU A 71 -4.23 32.11 -2.29
N GLU A 72 -2.96 32.48 -2.39
CA GLU A 72 -2.01 32.45 -1.29
C GLU A 72 -2.73 33.00 -0.07
N GLU A 73 -3.01 32.14 0.93
CA GLU A 73 -3.62 32.57 2.17
C GLU A 73 -2.74 33.67 2.75
N GLU A 74 -3.18 34.92 2.65
CA GLU A 74 -2.44 36.03 3.23
C GLU A 74 -2.30 35.78 4.74
N PRO A 75 -1.09 35.88 5.30
CA PRO A 75 -0.89 35.64 6.71
C PRO A 75 -1.67 36.72 7.48
N ILE A 76 -2.78 36.32 8.08
CA ILE A 76 -3.54 37.11 9.05
C ILE A 76 -2.58 37.61 10.14
N SER A 77 -2.11 38.86 9.97
CA SER A 77 -1.31 39.55 10.98
C SER A 77 -2.17 39.68 12.23
N LYS A 78 -1.74 39.06 13.33
CA LYS A 78 -2.36 39.23 14.64
C LYS A 78 -2.37 40.71 15.00
N VAL A 79 -3.55 41.31 15.07
CA VAL A 79 -3.76 42.66 15.62
C VAL A 79 -3.62 42.56 17.15
N ASN A 80 -2.77 43.43 17.69
CA ASN A 80 -2.51 43.60 19.13
C ASN A 80 -3.77 43.92 19.94
#